data_AF-A0A2M7YHW5-F1
#
_entry.id   AF-A0A2M7YHW5-F1
#
_cell.length_a   1.000
_cell.length_b   1.000
_cell.length_c   1.000
_cell.angle_alpha   90.00
_cell.angle_beta   90.00
_cell.angle_gamma   90.00
#
_symmetry.space_group_name_H-M   'P 1'
#
loop_
_entity.id
_entity.type
_entity.pdbx_description
1 polymer ?
#
loop_
_entity_poly.entity_id
_entity_poly.type
_entity_poly.pdbx_seq_one_letter_code
_entity_poly.pdbx_strand_id
1 'polypeptide(L)'
;MRKNTAGFTVLEFLVAAFILVIVIGSSLLLFKKSSSSFSEGKNKAEIYQDARECLGFIGAHLKTALVNDWENNRINFIGEEKKVKFIGPFSTPEDASDICKMSFYLEGKEMKIWLERMGKKEKDYSFPDSFPGSQTLISNIQELI
;
A
#
# COMPACT_ATOMS: atom_id res chain seq x y z
N MET A 1 -17.67 57.27 45.67
CA MET A 1 -16.99 56.34 44.73
C MET A 1 -17.61 56.52 43.34
N ARG A 2 -16.95 57.27 42.44
CA ARG A 2 -17.43 57.48 41.07
C ARG A 2 -16.82 56.37 40.20
N LYS A 3 -17.63 55.43 39.72
CA LYS A 3 -17.18 54.40 38.76
C LYS A 3 -16.96 55.10 37.42
N ASN A 4 -15.71 55.20 36.97
CA ASN A 4 -15.37 55.58 35.61
C ASN A 4 -15.79 54.45 34.67
N THR A 5 -17.00 54.50 34.13
CA THR A 5 -17.37 53.74 32.93
C THR A 5 -16.82 54.49 31.73
N ALA A 6 -15.55 54.26 31.39
CA ALA A 6 -14.99 54.74 30.13
C ALA A 6 -15.74 54.04 28.98
N GLY A 7 -16.43 54.82 28.15
CA GLY A 7 -17.13 54.32 26.98
C GLY A 7 -16.14 53.95 25.88
N PHE A 8 -16.41 52.84 25.20
CA PHE A 8 -15.60 52.38 24.07
C PHE A 8 -15.85 53.28 22.85
N THR A 9 -14.79 53.77 22.21
CA THR A 9 -14.94 54.63 21.02
C THR A 9 -15.13 53.79 19.76
N VAL A 10 -15.89 54.32 18.79
CA VAL A 10 -16.08 53.66 17.48
C VAL A 10 -14.74 53.42 16.77
N LEU A 11 -13.76 54.30 16.98
CA LEU A 11 -12.41 54.17 16.44
C LEU A 11 -11.68 52.95 17.02
N GLU A 12 -11.72 52.75 18.33
CA GLU A 12 -11.11 51.58 18.98
C GLU A 12 -11.75 50.28 18.48
N PHE A 13 -13.06 50.28 18.24
CA PHE A 13 -13.75 49.12 17.64
C PHE A 13 -13.26 48.80 16.23
N LEU A 14 -13.12 49.81 15.38
CA LEU A 14 -12.63 49.63 14.02
C LEU A 14 -11.19 49.11 13.99
N VAL A 15 -10.32 49.64 14.86
CA VAL A 15 -8.93 49.17 14.98
C VAL A 15 -8.89 47.73 15.49
N ALA A 16 -9.68 47.39 16.52
CA ALA A 16 -9.77 46.03 17.04
C ALA A 16 -10.29 45.04 15.97
N ALA A 17 -11.33 45.41 15.23
CA ALA A 17 -11.89 44.61 14.15
C ALA A 17 -10.86 44.40 13.02
N PHE A 18 -10.09 45.43 12.66
CA PHE A 18 -9.05 45.34 11.65
C PHE A 18 -7.91 44.39 12.07
N ILE A 19 -7.45 44.51 13.32
CA ILE A 19 -6.44 43.60 13.89
C ILE A 19 -6.97 42.16 13.89
N LEU A 20 -8.23 41.97 14.29
CA LEU A 20 -8.87 40.66 14.32
C LEU A 20 -8.90 40.02 12.92
N VAL A 21 -9.25 40.78 11.89
CA VAL A 21 -9.26 40.30 10.49
C VAL A 21 -7.86 39.87 10.05
N ILE A 22 -6.82 40.65 10.39
CA ILE A 22 -5.44 40.29 10.07
C ILE A 22 -5.02 38.99 10.77
N VAL A 23 -5.34 38.85 12.06
CA VAL A 23 -4.98 37.67 12.86
C VAL A 23 -5.69 36.42 12.33
N ILE A 24 -7.01 36.52 12.10
CA ILE A 24 -7.80 35.40 11.55
C ILE A 24 -7.30 35.04 10.15
N GLY A 25 -7.11 36.03 9.28
CA GLY A 25 -6.61 35.82 7.92
C GLY A 25 -5.25 35.12 7.90
N SER A 26 -4.32 35.57 8.73
CA SER A 26 -2.99 34.96 8.87
C SER A 26 -3.07 33.52 9.37
N SER A 27 -3.94 33.26 10.36
CA SER A 27 -4.14 31.92 10.93
C SER A 27 -4.72 30.95 9.89
N LEU A 28 -5.67 31.41 9.07
CA LEU A 28 -6.25 30.59 8.00
C LEU A 28 -5.23 30.24 6.91
N LEU A 29 -4.32 31.17 6.57
CA LEU A 29 -3.25 30.90 5.60
C LEU A 29 -2.25 29.87 6.13
N LEU A 30 -1.84 29.99 7.39
CA LEU A 30 -0.98 29.00 8.05
C LEU A 30 -1.65 27.63 8.11
N PHE A 31 -2.93 27.60 8.48
CA PHE A 31 -3.71 26.37 8.53
C PHE A 31 -3.81 25.70 7.16
N LYS A 32 -4.10 26.45 6.10
CA LYS A 32 -4.15 25.94 4.73
C LYS A 32 -2.82 25.31 4.30
N LYS A 33 -1.70 25.99 4.59
CA LYS A 33 -0.36 25.48 4.26
C LYS A 33 -0.03 24.21 5.04
N SER A 34 -0.32 24.19 6.34
CA SER A 34 -0.10 23.04 7.20
C SER A 34 -0.94 21.83 6.76
N SER A 35 -2.21 22.06 6.41
CA SER A 35 -3.12 21.00 5.94
C SER A 35 -2.64 20.37 4.63
N SER A 36 -2.19 21.18 3.66
CA SER A 36 -1.61 20.68 2.41
C SER A 36 -0.37 19.82 2.66
N SER A 37 0.56 20.32 3.49
CA SER A 37 1.77 19.57 3.84
C SER A 37 1.45 18.26 4.58
N PHE A 38 0.44 18.26 5.43
CA PHE A 38 -0.01 17.06 6.13
C PHE A 38 -0.62 16.04 5.16
N SER A 39 -1.44 16.50 4.20
CA SER A 39 -1.99 15.63 3.15
C SER A 39 -0.91 15.00 2.28
N GLU A 40 0.11 15.76 1.88
CA GLU A 40 1.27 15.23 1.14
C GLU A 40 2.05 14.21 1.97
N GLY A 41 2.23 14.48 3.27
CA GLY A 41 2.87 13.56 4.20
C GLY A 41 2.09 12.25 4.35
N LYS A 42 0.75 12.33 4.45
CA LYS A 42 -0.12 11.17 4.54
C LYS A 42 -0.03 10.30 3.28
N ASN A 43 -0.09 10.89 2.09
CA ASN A 43 0.03 10.15 0.83
C ASN A 43 1.37 9.41 0.74
N LYS A 44 2.48 10.03 1.18
CA LYS A 44 3.79 9.36 1.21
C LYS A 44 3.80 8.20 2.20
N ALA A 45 3.22 8.39 3.40
CA ALA A 45 3.16 7.34 4.41
C ALA A 45 2.36 6.13 3.94
N GLU A 46 1.24 6.35 3.24
CA GLU A 46 0.40 5.31 2.66
C GLU A 46 1.18 4.50 1.61
N ILE A 47 1.88 5.17 0.68
CA ILE A 47 2.74 4.49 -0.32
C ILE A 47 3.81 3.62 0.35
N TYR A 48 4.47 4.11 1.41
CA TYR A 48 5.48 3.33 2.13
C TYR A 48 4.87 2.14 2.87
N GLN A 49 3.67 2.30 3.41
CA GLN A 49 2.96 1.22 4.07
C GLN A 49 2.59 0.12 3.07
N ASP A 50 2.01 0.48 1.93
CA ASP A 50 1.66 -0.45 0.86
C ASP A 50 2.90 -1.21 0.35
N ALA A 51 4.02 -0.50 0.14
CA ALA A 51 5.27 -1.11 -0.27
C ALA A 51 5.80 -2.10 0.78
N ARG A 52 5.71 -1.75 2.07
CA ARG A 52 6.13 -2.62 3.17
C ARG A 52 5.26 -3.87 3.28
N GLU A 53 3.96 -3.73 3.12
CA GLU A 53 3.01 -4.85 3.12
C GLU A 53 3.29 -5.79 1.94
N CYS A 54 3.50 -5.24 0.73
CA CYS A 54 3.88 -6.02 -0.45
C CYS A 54 5.19 -6.78 -0.27
N LEU A 55 6.26 -6.11 0.21
CA LEU A 55 7.55 -6.76 0.49
C LEU A 55 7.45 -7.82 1.58
N GLY A 56 6.66 -7.56 2.62
CA GLY A 56 6.38 -8.52 3.69
C GLY A 56 5.68 -9.76 3.16
N PHE A 57 4.70 -9.58 2.28
CA PHE A 57 3.96 -10.67 1.65
C PHE A 57 4.85 -11.51 0.73
N ILE A 58 5.63 -10.89 -0.15
CA ILE A 58 6.58 -11.59 -1.03
C ILE A 58 7.64 -12.33 -0.19
N GLY A 59 8.22 -11.65 0.81
CA GLY A 59 9.25 -12.22 1.67
C GLY A 59 8.75 -13.41 2.51
N ALA A 60 7.50 -13.38 2.96
CA ALA A 60 6.89 -14.51 3.66
C ALA A 60 6.81 -15.77 2.79
N HIS A 61 6.43 -15.60 1.52
CA HIS A 61 6.33 -16.71 0.56
C HIS A 61 7.70 -17.19 0.06
N LEU A 62 8.66 -16.28 -0.16
CA LEU A 62 10.03 -16.67 -0.54
C LEU A 62 10.71 -17.49 0.55
N LYS A 63 10.46 -17.19 1.83
CA LYS A 63 11.00 -17.97 2.95
C LYS A 63 10.49 -19.40 3.00
N THR A 64 9.32 -19.66 2.43
CA THR A 64 8.73 -20.99 2.36
C THR A 64 9.02 -21.69 1.03
N ALA A 65 9.87 -21.10 0.18
CA ALA A 65 10.27 -21.72 -1.08
C ALA A 65 10.92 -23.10 -0.85
N LEU A 66 10.44 -24.09 -1.58
CA LEU A 66 10.87 -25.47 -1.53
C LEU A 66 11.77 -25.78 -2.72
N VAL A 67 12.82 -26.55 -2.46
CA VAL A 67 13.59 -27.22 -3.52
C VAL A 67 12.79 -28.44 -3.94
N ASN A 68 12.39 -28.49 -5.21
CA ASN A 68 11.65 -29.61 -5.75
C ASN A 68 12.47 -30.37 -6.79
N ASP A 69 12.76 -31.65 -6.51
CA ASP A 69 13.45 -32.57 -7.42
C ASP A 69 12.50 -33.59 -8.09
N TRP A 70 11.18 -33.36 -8.10
CA TRP A 70 10.22 -34.25 -8.78
C TRP A 70 10.38 -34.23 -10.31
N GLU A 71 10.59 -35.40 -10.91
CA GLU A 71 10.84 -35.59 -12.35
C GLU A 71 9.79 -34.96 -13.29
N ASN A 72 8.51 -34.98 -12.91
CA ASN A 72 7.41 -34.56 -13.77
C ASN A 72 6.80 -33.17 -13.44
N ASN A 73 7.31 -32.48 -12.41
CA ASN A 73 6.74 -31.21 -11.92
C ASN A 73 7.84 -30.25 -11.43
N ARG A 74 9.02 -30.33 -12.04
CA ARG A 74 10.18 -29.53 -11.67
C ARG A 74 9.99 -28.09 -12.14
N ILE A 75 9.84 -27.16 -11.19
CA ILE A 75 10.16 -25.76 -11.42
C ILE A 75 11.40 -25.47 -10.58
N ASN A 76 12.49 -25.15 -11.26
CA ASN A 76 13.67 -24.61 -10.60
C ASN A 76 13.31 -23.23 -10.06
N PHE A 77 13.92 -22.85 -8.93
CA PHE A 77 13.89 -21.47 -8.50
C PHE A 77 14.49 -20.59 -9.62
N ILE A 78 13.71 -19.63 -10.11
CA ILE A 78 14.15 -18.66 -11.13
C ILE A 78 14.06 -17.29 -10.48
N GLY A 79 15.21 -16.65 -10.25
CA GLY A 79 15.29 -15.23 -9.88
C GLY A 79 15.84 -14.44 -11.07
N GLU A 80 14.99 -13.62 -11.67
CA GLU A 80 15.36 -12.65 -12.70
C GLU A 80 15.02 -11.23 -12.21
N GLU A 81 15.56 -10.22 -12.88
CA GLU A 81 15.40 -8.80 -12.53
C GLU A 81 13.93 -8.40 -12.30
N LYS A 82 12.99 -8.94 -13.10
CA LYS A 82 11.57 -8.55 -13.05
C LYS A 82 10.63 -9.68 -12.64
N LYS A 83 11.16 -10.85 -12.27
CA LYS A 83 10.33 -11.99 -11.89
C LYS A 83 11.06 -12.96 -10.98
N VAL A 84 10.32 -13.53 -10.04
CA VAL A 84 10.77 -14.66 -9.24
C VAL A 84 9.74 -15.78 -9.29
N LYS A 85 10.19 -17.00 -9.60
CA LYS A 85 9.37 -18.21 -9.67
C LYS A 85 9.92 -19.27 -8.76
N PHE A 86 9.04 -19.91 -8.00
CA PHE A 86 9.41 -20.98 -7.08
C PHE A 86 8.21 -21.85 -6.75
N ILE A 87 8.46 -22.93 -6.03
CA ILE A 87 7.43 -23.80 -5.48
C ILE A 87 7.36 -23.56 -3.98
N GLY A 88 6.16 -23.47 -3.41
CA GLY A 88 5.98 -23.26 -1.98
C GLY A 88 4.74 -24.00 -1.46
N PRO A 89 4.65 -24.17 -0.12
CA PRO A 89 3.44 -24.68 0.50
C PRO A 89 2.30 -23.66 0.35
N PHE A 90 1.09 -24.17 0.18
CA PHE A 90 -0.13 -23.39 0.13
C PHE A 90 -1.22 -24.12 0.92
N SER A 91 -1.79 -23.45 1.90
CA SER A 91 -2.88 -23.97 2.71
C SER A 91 -4.04 -23.00 2.70
N THR A 92 -5.25 -23.52 2.51
CA THR A 92 -6.48 -22.77 2.80
C THR A 92 -7.10 -23.33 4.08
N PRO A 93 -8.04 -22.61 4.73
CA PRO A 93 -8.77 -23.17 5.87
C PRO A 93 -9.53 -24.47 5.55
N GLU A 94 -9.81 -24.71 4.28
CA GLU A 94 -10.65 -25.81 3.77
C GLU A 94 -9.82 -26.99 3.24
N ASP A 95 -8.61 -26.75 2.71
CA ASP A 95 -7.72 -27.79 2.18
C ASP A 95 -6.45 -27.92 3.02
N ALA A 96 -6.13 -29.17 3.41
CA ALA A 96 -4.85 -29.51 4.01
C ALA A 96 -3.67 -29.16 3.08
N SER A 97 -2.57 -28.73 3.69
CA SER A 97 -1.30 -28.33 3.08
C SER A 97 -1.05 -28.92 1.70
N ASP A 98 -1.19 -28.09 0.67
CA ASP A 98 -0.87 -28.40 -0.72
C ASP A 98 0.43 -27.70 -1.11
N ILE A 99 0.92 -27.98 -2.32
CA ILE A 99 2.08 -27.34 -2.91
C ILE A 99 1.61 -26.54 -4.12
N CYS A 100 2.10 -25.32 -4.28
CA CYS A 100 1.80 -24.49 -5.43
C CYS A 100 3.07 -23.98 -6.10
N LYS A 101 2.97 -23.71 -7.40
CA LYS A 101 3.93 -22.92 -8.15
C LYS A 101 3.53 -21.47 -7.99
N MET A 102 4.47 -20.65 -7.57
CA MET A 102 4.30 -19.21 -7.37
C MET A 102 5.17 -18.45 -8.37
N SER A 103 4.65 -17.36 -8.91
CA SER A 103 5.40 -16.44 -9.74
C SER A 103 5.03 -15.01 -9.35
N PHE A 104 6.00 -14.26 -8.82
CA PHE A 104 5.89 -12.81 -8.67
C PHE A 104 6.57 -12.15 -9.85
N TYR A 105 5.94 -11.15 -10.46
CA TYR A 105 6.48 -10.48 -11.62
C TYR A 105 6.00 -9.04 -11.73
N LEU A 106 6.84 -8.20 -12.31
CA LEU A 106 6.50 -6.82 -12.66
C LEU A 106 5.98 -6.79 -14.09
N GLU A 107 4.73 -6.36 -14.25
CA GLU A 107 4.12 -6.08 -15.54
C GLU A 107 3.79 -4.60 -15.64
N GLY A 108 4.52 -3.88 -16.50
CA GLY A 108 4.44 -2.42 -16.57
C GLY A 108 4.88 -1.79 -15.24
N LYS A 109 3.92 -1.19 -14.52
CA LYS A 109 4.12 -0.56 -13.20
C LYS A 109 3.44 -1.32 -12.06
N GLU A 110 3.06 -2.58 -12.29
CA GLU A 110 2.28 -3.36 -11.34
C GLU A 110 3.03 -4.62 -10.93
N MET A 111 3.16 -4.85 -9.62
CA MET A 111 3.58 -6.15 -9.11
C MET A 111 2.39 -7.09 -9.11
N LYS A 112 2.55 -8.24 -9.73
CA LYS A 112 1.52 -9.28 -9.80
C LYS A 112 2.03 -10.59 -9.22
N ILE A 113 1.11 -11.37 -8.68
CA ILE A 113 1.34 -12.76 -8.28
C ILE A 113 0.53 -13.69 -9.18
N TRP A 114 1.13 -14.82 -9.53
CA TRP A 114 0.46 -15.95 -10.16
C TRP A 114 0.70 -17.23 -9.36
N LEU A 115 -0.33 -18.06 -9.23
CA LEU A 115 -0.36 -19.25 -8.38
C LEU A 115 -1.00 -20.44 -9.13
N GLU A 116 -0.35 -21.61 -9.12
CA GLU A 116 -0.87 -22.87 -9.67
C GLU A 116 -0.73 -24.01 -8.64
N ARG A 117 -1.82 -24.66 -8.23
CA ARG A 117 -1.79 -25.77 -7.24
C ARG A 117 -1.41 -27.10 -7.89
N MET A 118 -0.42 -27.79 -7.32
CA MET A 118 0.13 -29.05 -7.81
C MET A 118 -0.60 -30.26 -7.24
N GLY A 119 -1.87 -30.44 -7.61
CA GLY A 119 -2.68 -31.57 -7.11
C GLY A 119 -4.06 -31.74 -7.72
N LYS A 120 -4.58 -30.77 -8.48
CA LYS A 120 -5.89 -30.87 -9.15
C LYS A 120 -5.74 -31.32 -10.62
N LYS A 121 -6.62 -32.22 -11.05
CA LYS A 121 -6.56 -32.95 -12.34
C LYS A 121 -6.82 -32.07 -13.56
N GLU A 122 -7.44 -30.91 -13.38
CA GLU A 122 -7.64 -29.93 -14.44
C GLU A 122 -6.44 -29.00 -14.46
N LYS A 123 -5.62 -29.13 -15.52
CA LYS A 123 -4.67 -28.08 -15.93
C LYS A 123 -5.46 -26.96 -16.60
N ASP A 124 -6.41 -26.41 -15.88
CA ASP A 124 -7.11 -25.25 -16.35
C ASP A 124 -6.24 -24.05 -15.97
N TYR A 125 -5.89 -23.25 -16.98
CA TYR A 125 -5.36 -21.91 -16.76
C TYR A 125 -6.44 -20.99 -16.13
N SER A 126 -7.64 -21.54 -15.88
CA SER A 126 -8.75 -21.00 -15.11
C SER A 126 -8.55 -21.26 -13.63
N PHE A 127 -8.66 -20.19 -12.83
CA PHE A 127 -8.61 -20.26 -11.38
C PHE A 127 -9.93 -20.83 -10.82
N PRO A 128 -9.93 -21.46 -9.63
CA PRO A 128 -11.17 -21.83 -8.93
C PRO A 128 -12.03 -20.59 -8.67
N ASP A 129 -13.35 -20.73 -8.68
CA ASP A 129 -14.35 -19.65 -8.51
C ASP A 129 -14.18 -18.80 -7.23
N SER A 130 -13.33 -19.22 -6.29
CA SER A 130 -13.03 -18.54 -5.03
C SER A 130 -11.65 -17.87 -4.96
N PHE A 131 -10.85 -17.84 -6.05
CA PHE A 131 -9.53 -17.18 -6.08
C PHE A 131 -9.30 -16.38 -7.37
N PRO A 132 -9.11 -15.04 -7.32
CA PRO A 132 -9.08 -14.21 -8.51
C PRO A 132 -7.66 -14.12 -9.09
N GLY A 133 -7.41 -14.82 -10.20
CA GLY A 133 -6.48 -14.35 -11.23
C GLY A 133 -5.04 -14.00 -10.82
N SER A 134 -4.37 -13.24 -11.71
CA SER A 134 -3.21 -12.44 -11.32
C SER A 134 -3.68 -11.31 -10.41
N GLN A 135 -3.31 -11.32 -9.14
CA GLN A 135 -3.63 -10.23 -8.23
C GLN A 135 -2.53 -9.18 -8.28
N THR A 136 -2.91 -7.93 -8.53
CA THR A 136 -2.01 -6.79 -8.36
C THR A 136 -1.78 -6.59 -6.86
N LEU A 137 -0.53 -6.72 -6.43
CA LEU A 137 -0.12 -6.53 -5.04
C LEU A 137 0.11 -5.05 -4.74
N ILE A 138 0.69 -4.32 -5.70
CA ILE A 138 0.92 -2.88 -5.62
C ILE A 138 1.14 -2.32 -7.04
N SER A 139 0.66 -1.09 -7.27
CA SER A 139 0.79 -0.37 -8.54
C SER A 139 1.78 0.81 -8.40
N ASN A 140 2.16 1.42 -9.52
CA ASN A 140 3.13 2.53 -9.59
C ASN A 140 4.58 2.19 -9.19
N ILE A 141 4.99 0.93 -9.35
CA ILE A 141 6.39 0.54 -9.23
C ILE A 141 7.16 0.99 -10.48
N GLN A 142 8.30 1.63 -10.31
CA GLN A 142 9.20 1.98 -11.43
C GLN A 142 10.17 0.83 -11.73
N GLU A 143 10.78 0.24 -10.70
CA GLU A 143 11.79 -0.82 -10.83
C GLU A 143 11.73 -1.79 -9.64
N LEU A 144 12.10 -3.05 -9.89
CA LEU A 144 12.44 -4.05 -8.87
C LEU A 144 13.95 -3.92 -8.63
N ILE A 145 14.35 -3.60 -7.39
CA ILE A 145 15.76 -3.51 -6.97
C ILE A 145 16.23 -4.87 -6.47
#